data_AF-A0A532EN66-F1
#
_entry.id   AF-A0A532EN66-F1
#
_cell.length_a   1.000
_cell.length_b   1.000
_cell.length_c   1.000
_cell.angle_alpha   90.00
_cell.angle_beta   90.00
_cell.angle_gamma   90.00
#
_symmetry.space_group_name_H-M   'P 1'
#
loop_
_entity.id
_entity.type
_entity.pdbx_description
1 polymer ?
#
loop_
_entity_poly.entity_id
_entity_poly.type
_entity_poly.pdbx_seq_one_letter_code
_entity_poly.pdbx_strand_id
1 'polypeptide(L)'
;MSVAAEQEEGFVVRDRRGGSGPDRPSSASPAASEVQPHQEAASSDPHQSSGIPVTFSSFVISLGSSSMMLMGEQLDPQQPPMPPNLPQAKDIIDLLSVLEDKTNGNLTTEEQAVLRDMLYALRMKYVSLAAK
;
A
#
# COMPACT_ATOMS: atom_id res chain seq x y z
N MET A 1 14.72 50.27 38.13
CA MET A 1 15.84 49.58 37.48
C MET A 1 15.27 48.35 36.81
N SER A 2 15.19 48.44 35.49
CA SER A 2 14.50 47.53 34.57
C SER A 2 15.35 46.29 34.29
N VAL A 3 14.71 45.14 34.12
CA VAL A 3 15.33 43.90 33.64
C VAL A 3 14.78 43.56 32.26
N ALA A 4 15.68 43.06 31.42
CA ALA A 4 15.69 43.13 29.97
C ALA A 4 14.63 42.26 29.27
N ALA A 5 14.19 42.76 28.10
CA ALA A 5 13.39 42.07 27.12
C ALA A 5 14.26 41.10 26.30
N GLU A 6 13.86 39.83 26.25
CA GLU A 6 14.45 38.79 25.40
C GLU A 6 14.05 39.04 23.94
N GLN A 7 15.04 39.24 23.08
CA GLN A 7 14.89 39.40 21.64
C GLN A 7 14.98 38.03 20.97
N GLU A 8 13.94 37.66 20.22
CA GLU A 8 13.93 36.49 19.35
C GLU A 8 14.92 36.69 18.19
N GLU A 9 16.01 35.92 18.18
CA GLU A 9 16.96 35.90 17.07
C GLU A 9 16.42 35.05 15.91
N GLY A 10 15.92 35.75 14.89
CA GLY A 10 15.49 35.16 13.62
C GLY A 10 16.67 34.54 12.85
N PHE A 11 16.51 33.29 12.46
CA PHE A 11 17.48 32.56 11.64
C PHE A 11 17.29 32.86 10.15
N VAL A 12 18.35 33.34 9.49
CA VAL A 12 18.39 33.62 8.05
C VAL A 12 19.18 32.53 7.34
N VAL A 13 18.49 31.63 6.62
CA VAL A 13 19.16 30.69 5.70
C VAL A 13 19.48 31.42 4.40
N ARG A 14 20.76 31.75 4.20
CA ARG A 14 21.26 32.09 2.87
C ARG A 14 21.86 30.84 2.22
N ASP A 15 21.07 30.19 1.38
CA ASP A 15 21.59 29.18 0.47
C ASP A 15 22.41 29.86 -0.63
N ARG A 16 23.69 29.51 -0.73
CA ARG A 16 24.62 30.03 -1.72
C ARG A 16 25.54 28.92 -2.18
N ARG A 17 25.09 28.05 -3.09
CA ARG A 17 26.01 27.27 -3.89
C ARG A 17 25.45 26.80 -5.24
N GLY A 18 25.53 27.70 -6.22
CA GLY A 18 25.86 27.31 -7.59
C GLY A 18 27.36 27.41 -7.82
N GLY A 19 27.94 26.52 -8.65
CA GLY A 19 29.23 26.75 -9.29
C GLY A 19 30.21 25.58 -9.26
N SER A 20 30.35 24.92 -10.41
CA SER A 20 31.34 23.89 -10.77
C SER A 20 32.80 24.34 -10.66
N GLY A 21 33.71 23.39 -10.43
CA GLY A 21 35.15 23.50 -10.65
C GLY A 21 35.86 22.14 -10.46
N PRO A 22 36.67 21.65 -11.41
CA PRO A 22 37.29 20.32 -11.38
C PRO A 22 38.70 20.31 -10.77
N ASP A 23 39.24 19.09 -10.65
CA ASP A 23 40.63 18.68 -10.43
C ASP A 23 41.19 18.55 -9.01
N ARG A 24 41.41 17.28 -8.63
CA ARG A 24 42.68 16.79 -8.06
C ARG A 24 42.80 15.26 -8.27
N PRO A 25 43.77 14.76 -9.05
CA PRO A 25 44.14 13.36 -9.07
C PRO A 25 45.30 13.10 -8.10
N SER A 26 45.29 11.97 -7.40
CA SER A 26 46.52 11.36 -6.89
C SER A 26 46.30 9.88 -6.63
N SER A 27 47.08 9.06 -7.33
CA SER A 27 47.11 7.60 -7.28
C SER A 27 48.11 7.09 -6.25
N ALA A 28 47.83 5.93 -5.65
CA ALA A 28 48.80 4.84 -5.44
C ALA A 28 48.12 3.60 -4.81
N SER A 29 48.01 2.52 -5.61
CA SER A 29 47.78 1.11 -5.21
C SER A 29 49.17 0.47 -4.85
N PRO A 30 49.36 -0.82 -4.47
CA PRO A 30 48.43 -1.96 -4.27
C PRO A 30 48.73 -2.86 -3.03
N ALA A 31 47.79 -3.72 -2.62
CA ALA A 31 48.11 -4.97 -1.89
C ALA A 31 47.05 -6.03 -2.17
N ALA A 32 47.50 -7.18 -2.65
CA ALA A 32 46.69 -8.29 -3.14
C ALA A 32 45.91 -9.00 -2.02
N SER A 33 44.67 -9.39 -2.35
CA SER A 33 44.03 -10.58 -1.78
C SER A 33 43.15 -11.18 -2.86
N GLU A 34 43.65 -12.25 -3.47
CA GLU A 34 42.85 -13.19 -4.24
C GLU A 34 41.85 -13.88 -3.31
N VAL A 35 40.56 -13.69 -3.59
CA VAL A 35 39.50 -14.65 -3.27
C VAL A 35 38.52 -14.63 -4.46
N GLN A 36 38.60 -15.62 -5.34
CA GLN A 36 37.46 -16.01 -6.18
C GLN A 36 36.33 -16.44 -5.23
N PRO A 37 35.02 -16.17 -5.50
CA PRO A 37 34.28 -17.12 -6.34
C PRO A 37 32.92 -16.68 -6.97
N HIS A 38 32.39 -17.57 -7.80
CA HIS A 38 30.99 -17.77 -8.23
C HIS A 38 30.42 -16.96 -9.41
N GLN A 39 30.48 -17.61 -10.59
CA GLN A 39 29.42 -17.57 -11.58
C GLN A 39 28.11 -18.18 -11.04
N GLU A 40 27.00 -17.61 -11.52
CA GLU A 40 25.68 -18.21 -11.70
C GLU A 40 24.82 -18.51 -10.46
N ALA A 41 23.95 -17.56 -10.13
CA ALA A 41 22.53 -17.85 -10.02
C ALA A 41 21.80 -16.55 -10.36
N ALA A 42 21.00 -16.56 -11.43
CA ALA A 42 20.03 -15.51 -11.71
C ALA A 42 19.19 -15.31 -10.44
N SER A 43 19.44 -14.22 -9.75
CA SER A 43 18.61 -13.72 -8.66
C SER A 43 17.22 -13.53 -9.23
N SER A 44 16.35 -14.52 -8.98
CA SER A 44 14.92 -14.41 -9.23
C SER A 44 14.43 -13.42 -8.19
N ASP A 45 14.49 -12.14 -8.54
CA ASP A 45 13.96 -11.06 -7.74
C ASP A 45 12.45 -11.33 -7.55
N PRO A 46 11.97 -11.68 -6.35
CA PRO A 46 10.55 -11.98 -6.14
C PRO A 46 9.68 -10.71 -6.24
N HIS A 47 10.30 -9.55 -6.53
CA HIS A 47 9.64 -8.26 -6.69
C HIS A 47 9.39 -7.83 -8.13
N GLN A 48 9.50 -8.72 -9.13
CA GLN A 48 8.84 -8.47 -10.41
C GLN A 48 7.33 -8.69 -10.28
N SER A 49 6.67 -7.82 -9.50
CA SER A 49 5.22 -7.66 -9.60
C SER A 49 4.93 -7.27 -11.04
N SER A 50 4.31 -8.18 -11.80
CA SER A 50 3.79 -7.87 -13.13
C SER A 50 2.96 -6.61 -12.98
N GLY A 51 3.43 -5.50 -13.56
CA GLY A 51 3.00 -4.13 -13.24
C GLY A 51 1.62 -3.78 -13.78
N ILE A 52 0.61 -4.59 -13.47
CA ILE A 52 -0.78 -4.22 -13.71
C ILE A 52 -1.13 -3.17 -12.65
N PRO A 53 -1.44 -1.93 -13.05
CA PRO A 53 -1.82 -0.90 -12.11
C PRO A 53 -3.13 -1.29 -11.41
N VAL A 54 -3.14 -1.19 -10.09
CA VAL A 54 -4.35 -1.39 -9.29
C VAL A 54 -5.32 -0.25 -9.58
N THR A 55 -6.54 -0.58 -9.97
CA THR A 55 -7.66 0.36 -10.14
C THR A 55 -8.58 0.34 -8.92
N PHE A 56 -9.40 1.38 -8.73
CA PHE A 56 -10.39 1.40 -7.65
C PHE A 56 -11.32 0.18 -7.70
N SER A 57 -11.83 -0.16 -8.89
CA SER A 57 -12.67 -1.35 -9.08
C SER A 57 -11.96 -2.63 -8.68
N SER A 58 -10.69 -2.83 -9.09
CA SER A 58 -9.93 -4.02 -8.67
C SER A 58 -9.69 -4.06 -7.16
N PHE A 59 -9.52 -2.91 -6.52
CA PHE A 59 -9.36 -2.80 -5.07
C PHE A 59 -10.64 -3.18 -4.34
N VAL A 60 -11.79 -2.64 -4.75
CA VAL A 60 -13.11 -3.00 -4.20
C VAL A 60 -13.39 -4.49 -4.37
N ILE A 61 -13.11 -5.05 -5.55
CA ILE A 61 -13.27 -6.49 -5.82
C ILE A 61 -12.36 -7.31 -4.91
N SER A 62 -11.11 -6.89 -4.71
CA SER A 62 -10.18 -7.61 -3.82
C SER A 62 -10.68 -7.66 -2.37
N LEU A 63 -11.17 -6.53 -1.84
CA LEU A 63 -11.77 -6.46 -0.50
C LEU A 63 -13.04 -7.31 -0.41
N GLY A 64 -13.90 -7.24 -1.42
CA GLY A 64 -15.11 -8.05 -1.50
C GLY A 64 -14.82 -9.55 -1.45
N SER A 65 -13.85 -10.01 -2.26
CA SER A 65 -13.38 -11.39 -2.24
C SER A 65 -12.85 -11.81 -0.87
N SER A 66 -12.05 -10.96 -0.20
CA SER A 66 -11.59 -11.22 1.16
C SER A 66 -12.75 -11.34 2.16
N SER A 67 -13.76 -10.47 2.07
CA SER A 67 -14.95 -10.55 2.93
C SER A 67 -15.74 -11.84 2.68
N MET A 68 -15.90 -12.26 1.43
CA MET A 68 -16.55 -13.53 1.09
C MET A 68 -15.78 -14.74 1.65
N MET A 69 -14.45 -14.78 1.51
CA MET A 69 -13.63 -15.84 2.08
C MET A 69 -13.76 -15.91 3.61
N LEU A 70 -13.82 -14.76 4.28
CA LEU A 70 -14.07 -14.69 5.72
C LEU A 70 -15.50 -15.12 6.10
N MET A 71 -16.45 -15.08 5.16
CA MET A 71 -17.77 -15.68 5.34
C MET A 71 -17.81 -17.19 5.06
N GLY A 72 -16.67 -17.81 4.72
CA GLY A 72 -16.55 -19.23 4.42
C GLY A 72 -16.79 -19.58 2.95
N GLU A 73 -16.81 -18.61 2.04
CA GLU A 73 -16.83 -18.89 0.60
C GLU A 73 -15.47 -19.38 0.11
N GLN A 74 -15.51 -20.37 -0.76
CA GLN A 74 -14.34 -20.87 -1.46
C GLN A 74 -14.35 -20.31 -2.88
N LEU A 75 -13.52 -19.31 -3.13
CA LEU A 75 -13.42 -18.63 -4.43
C LEU A 75 -12.53 -19.38 -5.42
N ASP A 76 -11.61 -20.22 -4.92
CA ASP A 76 -10.74 -21.07 -5.70
C ASP A 76 -10.83 -22.53 -5.18
N PRO A 77 -11.12 -23.53 -6.03
CA PRO A 77 -11.09 -24.94 -5.66
C PRO A 77 -9.77 -25.41 -5.04
N GLN A 78 -8.65 -24.74 -5.32
CA GLN A 78 -7.32 -25.08 -4.80
C GLN A 78 -7.02 -24.44 -3.44
N GLN A 79 -7.85 -23.50 -2.96
CA GLN A 79 -7.64 -22.87 -1.66
C GLN A 79 -7.93 -23.84 -0.51
N PRO A 80 -7.11 -23.82 0.56
CA PRO A 80 -7.41 -24.59 1.76
C PRO A 80 -8.70 -24.05 2.40
N PRO A 81 -9.54 -24.94 2.99
CA PRO A 81 -10.72 -24.50 3.73
C PRO A 81 -10.31 -23.58 4.88
N MET A 82 -10.90 -22.39 4.93
CA MET A 82 -10.70 -21.43 6.02
C MET A 82 -11.95 -21.39 6.90
N PRO A 83 -11.82 -21.44 8.24
CA PRO A 83 -12.97 -21.28 9.12
C PRO A 83 -13.57 -19.88 8.95
N PRO A 84 -14.91 -19.75 8.90
CA PRO A 84 -15.57 -18.46 8.75
C PRO A 84 -15.30 -17.57 9.98
N ASN A 85 -15.00 -16.30 9.72
CA ASN A 85 -14.83 -15.23 10.70
C ASN A 85 -15.73 -14.05 10.31
N LEU A 86 -17.01 -14.14 10.72
CA LEU A 86 -18.00 -13.11 10.44
C LEU A 86 -17.63 -11.73 11.01
N PRO A 87 -17.11 -11.59 12.25
CA PRO A 87 -16.66 -10.29 12.75
C PRO A 87 -15.67 -9.59 11.81
N GLN A 88 -14.66 -10.31 11.34
CA GLN A 88 -13.68 -9.74 10.42
C GLN A 88 -14.26 -9.46 9.03
N ALA A 89 -15.21 -10.29 8.56
CA ALA A 89 -15.93 -10.00 7.32
C ALA A 89 -16.73 -8.69 7.42
N LYS A 90 -17.32 -8.41 8.59
CA LYS A 90 -18.04 -7.17 8.88
C LYS A 90 -17.12 -5.96 8.84
N ASP A 91 -15.91 -6.05 9.40
CA ASP A 91 -14.93 -4.95 9.36
C ASP A 91 -14.63 -4.51 7.92
N ILE A 92 -14.56 -5.47 6.98
CA ILE A 92 -14.37 -5.16 5.55
C ILE A 92 -15.62 -4.49 4.94
N ILE A 93 -16.83 -4.94 5.30
CA ILE A 93 -18.08 -4.29 4.85
C ILE A 93 -18.15 -2.85 5.37
N ASP A 94 -17.79 -2.64 6.63
CA ASP A 94 -17.76 -1.32 7.25
C ASP A 94 -16.71 -0.44 6.55
N LEU A 95 -15.52 -0.98 6.24
CA LEU A 95 -14.49 -0.28 5.47
C LEU A 95 -14.99 0.13 4.08
N LEU A 96 -15.64 -0.77 3.34
CA LEU A 96 -16.24 -0.46 2.04
C LEU A 96 -17.34 0.63 2.17
N SER A 97 -18.08 0.63 3.28
CA SER A 97 -19.09 1.65 3.56
C SER A 97 -18.45 3.02 3.83
N VAL A 98 -17.34 3.05 4.58
CA VAL A 98 -16.54 4.28 4.76
C VAL A 98 -15.98 4.78 3.43
N LEU A 99 -15.53 3.88 2.55
CA LEU A 99 -15.07 4.27 1.21
C LEU A 99 -16.20 4.88 0.39
N GLU A 100 -17.41 4.32 0.40
CA GLU A 100 -18.59 4.88 -0.28
C GLU A 100 -18.84 6.33 0.16
N ASP A 101 -18.83 6.59 1.47
CA ASP A 101 -19.03 7.94 2.01
C ASP A 101 -17.90 8.90 1.66
N LYS A 102 -16.64 8.45 1.78
CA LYS A 102 -15.45 9.31 1.60
C LYS A 102 -15.11 9.57 0.13
N THR A 103 -15.57 8.73 -0.78
CA THR A 103 -15.31 8.87 -2.23
C THR A 103 -16.50 9.44 -3.00
N ASN A 104 -17.59 9.79 -2.32
CA ASN A 104 -18.76 10.39 -2.94
C ASN A 104 -18.40 11.61 -3.80
N GLY A 105 -18.89 11.64 -5.04
CA GLY A 105 -18.59 12.70 -6.01
C GLY A 105 -17.22 12.61 -6.70
N ASN A 106 -16.35 11.68 -6.28
CA ASN A 106 -15.03 11.43 -6.89
C ASN A 106 -14.98 10.14 -7.73
N LEU A 107 -16.05 9.34 -7.73
CA LEU A 107 -16.13 8.09 -8.49
C LEU A 107 -16.73 8.31 -9.88
N THR A 108 -16.22 7.56 -10.86
CA THR A 108 -16.92 7.36 -12.14
C THR A 108 -18.21 6.57 -11.92
N THR A 109 -19.14 6.63 -12.88
CA THR A 109 -20.41 5.87 -12.83
C THR A 109 -20.17 4.37 -12.68
N GLU A 110 -19.12 3.84 -13.31
CA GLU A 110 -18.77 2.42 -13.24
C GLU A 110 -18.22 2.05 -11.85
N GLU A 111 -17.28 2.82 -11.31
CA GLU A 111 -16.74 2.60 -9.96
C GLU A 111 -17.81 2.69 -8.87
N GLN A 112 -18.72 3.65 -9.00
CA GLN A 112 -19.86 3.79 -8.08
C GLN A 112 -20.82 2.60 -8.16
N ALA A 113 -21.03 2.02 -9.35
CA ALA A 113 -21.83 0.82 -9.51
C ALA A 113 -21.15 -0.39 -8.86
N VAL A 114 -19.87 -0.61 -9.15
CA VAL A 114 -19.08 -1.72 -8.58
C VAL A 114 -19.10 -1.68 -7.05
N LEU A 115 -18.89 -0.51 -6.43
CA LEU A 115 -18.90 -0.37 -4.98
C LEU A 115 -20.28 -0.65 -4.37
N ARG A 116 -21.35 -0.11 -4.96
CA ARG A 116 -22.72 -0.31 -4.45
C ARG A 116 -23.16 -1.76 -4.58
N ASP A 117 -22.90 -2.38 -5.73
CA ASP A 117 -23.30 -3.76 -5.99
C ASP A 117 -22.54 -4.72 -5.06
N MET A 118 -21.24 -4.46 -4.85
CA MET A 118 -20.43 -5.21 -3.90
C MET A 118 -20.96 -5.08 -2.46
N LEU A 119 -21.21 -3.85 -2.00
CA LEU A 119 -21.76 -3.61 -0.65
C LEU A 119 -23.11 -4.30 -0.47
N TYR A 120 -24.01 -4.22 -1.45
CA TYR A 120 -25.29 -4.89 -1.40
C TYR A 120 -25.13 -6.42 -1.27
N ALA A 121 -24.34 -7.03 -2.15
CA ALA A 121 -24.12 -8.47 -2.15
C ALA A 121 -23.54 -8.97 -0.82
N LEU A 122 -22.51 -8.27 -0.30
CA LEU A 122 -21.87 -8.64 0.97
C LEU A 122 -22.82 -8.48 2.16
N ARG A 123 -23.57 -7.37 2.24
CA ARG A 123 -24.53 -7.14 3.34
C ARG A 123 -25.63 -8.20 3.37
N MET A 124 -26.21 -8.53 2.22
CA MET A 124 -27.25 -9.58 2.14
C MET A 124 -26.71 -10.93 2.57
N LYS A 125 -25.52 -11.29 2.12
CA LYS A 125 -24.87 -12.55 2.48
C LYS A 125 -24.55 -12.60 3.98
N TYR A 126 -23.96 -11.53 4.51
CA TYR A 126 -23.62 -11.42 5.92
C TYR A 126 -24.84 -11.61 6.81
N VAL A 127 -25.94 -10.93 6.52
CA VAL A 127 -27.19 -11.05 7.29
C VAL A 127 -27.75 -12.47 7.23
N SER A 128 -27.72 -13.11 6.06
CA SER A 128 -28.16 -14.51 5.89
C SER A 128 -27.36 -15.50 6.75
N LEU A 129 -26.05 -15.26 6.91
CA LEU A 129 -25.18 -16.09 7.73
C LEU A 129 -25.29 -15.76 9.22
N ALA A 130 -25.41 -14.49 9.58
CA ALA A 130 -25.51 -14.03 10.96
C ALA A 130 -26.87 -14.34 11.61
N ALA A 131 -27.91 -14.59 10.80
CA ALA A 131 -29.23 -14.99 11.27
C ALA A 131 -29.38 -16.50 11.55
N LYS A 132 -28.32 -17.29 11.31
CA LYS A 132 -28.25 -18.72 11.64
C LYS A 132 -27.55 -18.94 12.97
#